data_AF-A0A1C5DWP6-F1
#
_entry.id   AF-A0A1C5DWP6-F1
#
_cell.length_a   1.000
_cell.length_b   1.000
_cell.length_c   1.000
_cell.angle_alpha   90.00
_cell.angle_beta   90.00
_cell.angle_gamma   90.00
#
_symmetry.space_group_name_H-M   'P 1'
#
loop_
_entity.id
_entity.type
_entity.pdbx_description
1 polymer ?
#
loop_
_entity_poly.entity_id
_entity_poly.type
_entity_poly.pdbx_seq_one_letter_code
_entity_poly.pdbx_strand_id
1 'polypeptide(L)'
;MPSSGQLRAPAGGATPTPPGTAESIPFFSQAATFEQLWPSIEKALGDVFDSGKFSHGKQVGQLETELARYTGARHVIGVNSGTDALVLLLRACGLRPGDGVLVPAYSFFATASAVVLAGGRPQFVDIDPVTYAMDPEALDAAVTPAAGS
;
A
#
# COMPACT_ATOMS: atom_id res chain seq x y z
N MET A 1 -23.64 3.45 37.72
CA MET A 1 -23.26 4.58 36.85
C MET A 1 -21.97 5.21 37.37
N PRO A 2 -20.78 4.71 37.01
CA PRO A 2 -19.57 5.51 37.03
C PRO A 2 -19.36 6.17 35.66
N SER A 3 -18.98 7.45 35.69
CA SER A 3 -18.81 8.34 34.55
C SER A 3 -17.76 7.83 33.56
N SER A 4 -18.09 7.86 32.27
CA SER A 4 -17.18 7.63 31.15
C SER A 4 -15.96 8.55 31.25
N GLY A 5 -14.82 7.98 31.64
CA GLY A 5 -13.53 8.64 31.53
C GLY A 5 -13.19 8.77 30.04
N GLN A 6 -13.37 9.97 29.50
CA GLN A 6 -12.88 10.29 28.16
C GLN A 6 -11.35 10.16 28.17
N LEU A 7 -10.85 9.16 27.44
CA LEU A 7 -9.44 9.05 27.12
C LEU A 7 -9.12 10.21 26.16
N ARG A 8 -8.66 11.35 26.71
CA ARG A 8 -8.15 12.47 25.92
C ARG A 8 -7.02 11.94 25.03
N ALA A 9 -7.13 12.11 23.73
CA ALA A 9 -6.03 11.92 22.80
C ALA A 9 -4.80 12.71 23.30
N PRO A 10 -3.57 12.17 23.19
CA PRO A 10 -2.39 12.96 23.49
C PRO A 10 -2.43 14.20 22.59
N ALA A 11 -2.46 15.38 23.22
CA ALA A 11 -2.33 16.64 22.51
C ALA A 11 -1.08 16.52 21.63
N GLY A 12 -1.29 16.48 20.32
CA GLY A 12 -0.20 16.51 19.36
C GLY A 12 0.69 17.68 19.74
N GLY A 13 1.97 17.39 20.00
CA GLY A 13 2.97 18.40 20.25
C GLY A 13 3.13 19.25 18.99
N ALA A 14 2.26 20.23 18.82
CA ALA A 14 2.54 21.36 17.97
C ALA A 14 3.70 22.10 18.63
N THR A 15 4.89 21.93 18.09
CA THR A 15 6.04 22.77 18.40
C THR A 15 5.57 24.23 18.34
N PRO A 16 5.80 25.06 19.37
CA PRO A 16 5.33 26.44 19.36
C PRO A 16 5.91 27.17 18.15
N THR A 17 5.05 27.57 17.21
CA THR A 17 5.46 28.37 16.05
C THR A 17 5.95 29.72 16.58
N PRO A 18 7.21 30.12 16.33
CA PRO A 18 7.69 31.42 16.75
C PRO A 18 6.89 32.52 16.03
N PRO A 19 6.52 33.62 16.71
CA PRO A 19 5.75 34.69 16.09
C PRO A 19 6.61 35.40 15.04
N GLY A 20 6.21 35.30 13.76
CA GLY A 20 6.80 36.12 12.68
C GLY A 20 7.34 35.40 11.44
N THR A 21 6.82 34.24 11.04
CA THR A 21 7.15 33.66 9.72
C THR A 21 5.87 33.18 9.03
N ALA A 22 5.77 33.41 7.72
CA ALA A 22 4.59 33.09 6.91
C ALA A 22 4.13 31.64 7.15
N GLU A 23 2.82 31.44 7.30
CA GLU A 23 2.21 30.13 7.51
C GLU A 23 2.70 29.16 6.42
N SER A 24 3.54 28.19 6.79
CA SER A 24 4.17 27.28 5.83
C SER A 24 3.13 26.28 5.33
N ILE A 25 2.79 26.34 4.04
CA ILE A 25 1.89 25.35 3.42
C ILE A 25 2.63 24.01 3.36
N PRO A 26 2.17 22.97 4.07
CA PRO A 26 2.83 21.68 4.05
C PRO A 26 2.65 21.01 2.68
N PHE A 27 3.69 20.34 2.18
CA PHE A 27 3.61 19.58 0.92
C PHE A 27 2.52 18.49 0.98
N PHE A 28 2.37 17.82 2.13
CA PHE A 28 1.32 16.84 2.40
C PHE A 28 1.04 16.77 3.91
N SER A 29 -0.23 16.75 4.32
CA SER A 29 -0.64 16.50 5.71
C SER A 29 -1.94 15.70 5.74
N GLN A 30 -2.02 14.73 6.63
CA GLN A 30 -3.20 13.89 6.82
C GLN A 30 -4.05 14.37 8.02
N ALA A 31 -3.59 15.36 8.78
CA ALA A 31 -4.20 15.75 10.06
C ALA A 31 -5.69 16.10 9.91
N ALA A 32 -6.03 16.97 8.97
CA ALA A 32 -7.42 17.38 8.75
C ALA A 32 -8.32 16.20 8.32
N THR A 33 -7.80 15.30 7.47
CA THR A 33 -8.53 14.09 7.07
C THR A 33 -8.76 13.16 8.26
N PHE A 34 -7.75 12.94 9.10
CA PHE A 34 -7.89 12.10 10.29
C PHE A 34 -8.84 12.70 11.33
N GLU A 35 -8.79 14.01 11.55
CA GLU A 35 -9.71 14.70 12.47
C GLU A 35 -11.16 14.52 12.04
N GLN A 36 -11.45 14.67 10.75
CA GLN A 36 -12.80 14.45 10.20
C GLN A 36 -13.25 12.99 10.32
N LEU A 37 -12.34 12.04 10.11
CA LEU A 37 -12.65 10.60 10.13
C LEU A 37 -12.58 9.99 11.53
N TRP A 38 -12.05 10.71 12.53
CA TRP A 38 -11.77 10.18 13.86
C TRP A 38 -12.97 9.49 14.52
N PRO A 39 -14.20 10.04 14.49
CA PRO A 39 -15.35 9.37 15.12
C PRO A 39 -15.62 7.97 14.55
N SER A 40 -15.35 7.76 13.25
CA SER A 40 -15.52 6.45 12.61
C SER A 40 -14.35 5.51 12.91
N ILE A 41 -13.13 6.04 12.91
CA ILE A 41 -11.90 5.29 13.25
C ILE A 41 -11.96 4.82 14.71
N GLU A 42 -12.30 5.71 15.64
CA GLU A 42 -12.41 5.41 17.08
C GLU A 42 -13.43 4.30 17.34
N LYS A 43 -14.60 4.36 16.69
CA LYS A 43 -15.61 3.30 16.77
C LYS A 43 -15.05 1.96 16.29
N ALA A 44 -14.40 1.94 15.13
CA ALA A 44 -13.83 0.71 14.57
C ALA A 44 -12.71 0.13 15.44
N LEU A 45 -11.90 0.99 16.07
CA LEU A 45 -10.89 0.59 17.04
C LEU A 45 -11.54 -0.04 18.29
N GLY A 46 -12.58 0.58 18.84
CA GLY A 46 -13.37 0.02 19.95
C GLY A 46 -13.89 -1.39 19.64
N ASP A 47 -14.46 -1.57 18.44
CA ASP A 47 -14.92 -2.88 17.97
C ASP A 47 -13.81 -3.96 17.89
N VAL A 48 -12.57 -3.57 17.62
CA VAL A 48 -11.41 -4.49 17.65
C VAL A 48 -11.08 -4.85 19.09
N PHE A 49 -10.94 -3.86 19.97
CA PHE A 49 -10.59 -4.07 21.38
C PHE A 49 -11.62 -4.91 22.12
N ASP A 50 -12.91 -4.62 21.94
CA ASP A 50 -14.01 -5.36 22.55
C ASP A 50 -14.02 -6.84 22.12
N SER A 51 -13.61 -7.12 20.89
CA SER A 51 -13.52 -8.48 20.36
C SER A 51 -12.25 -9.24 20.78
N GLY A 52 -11.19 -8.53 21.17
CA GLY A 52 -9.86 -9.10 21.43
C GLY A 52 -9.17 -9.74 20.22
N LYS A 53 -9.72 -9.61 19.01
CA LYS A 53 -9.23 -10.29 17.80
C LYS A 53 -8.43 -9.34 16.91
N PHE A 54 -7.11 -9.30 17.11
CA PHE A 54 -6.21 -8.34 16.46
C PHE A 54 -5.62 -8.78 15.10
N SER A 55 -5.75 -10.05 14.73
CA SER A 55 -5.22 -10.59 13.47
C SER A 55 -6.26 -11.47 12.79
N HIS A 56 -6.42 -11.29 11.47
CA HIS A 56 -7.42 -11.97 10.64
C HIS A 56 -8.83 -11.87 11.27
N GLY A 57 -9.18 -10.66 11.73
CA GLY A 57 -10.46 -10.36 12.39
C GLY A 57 -11.56 -9.92 11.42
N LYS A 58 -12.76 -9.65 11.95
CA LYS A 58 -13.93 -9.24 11.16
C LYS A 58 -13.67 -8.01 10.27
N GLN A 59 -12.86 -7.07 10.75
CA GLN A 59 -12.52 -5.84 10.04
C GLN A 59 -11.71 -6.12 8.77
N VAL A 60 -10.85 -7.14 8.76
CA VAL A 60 -10.08 -7.54 7.58
C VAL A 60 -11.02 -8.08 6.50
N GLY A 61 -11.93 -9.00 6.86
CA GLY A 61 -12.89 -9.55 5.89
C GLY A 61 -13.87 -8.51 5.34
N GLN A 62 -14.26 -7.52 6.16
CA GLN A 62 -15.06 -6.38 5.70
C GLN A 62 -14.28 -5.52 4.70
N LEU A 63 -13.03 -5.20 4.99
CA LEU A 63 -12.15 -4.47 4.08
C LEU A 63 -11.99 -5.20 2.74
N GLU A 64 -11.71 -6.50 2.77
CA GLU A 64 -11.56 -7.32 1.56
C GLU A 64 -12.84 -7.34 0.72
N THR A 65 -14.00 -7.45 1.37
CA THR A 65 -15.31 -7.43 0.70
C THR A 65 -15.59 -6.08 0.03
N GLU A 66 -15.37 -4.97 0.73
CA GLU A 66 -15.58 -3.64 0.17
C GLU A 66 -14.57 -3.32 -0.93
N LEU A 67 -13.32 -3.75 -0.79
CA LEU A 67 -12.30 -3.62 -1.84
C LEU A 67 -12.64 -4.44 -3.07
N ALA A 68 -13.17 -5.66 -2.91
CA ALA A 68 -13.63 -6.48 -4.03
C ALA A 68 -14.76 -5.78 -4.79
N ARG A 69 -15.71 -5.17 -4.05
CA ARG A 69 -16.79 -4.37 -4.64
C ARG A 69 -16.28 -3.11 -5.34
N TYR A 70 -15.31 -2.42 -4.75
CA TYR A 70 -14.74 -1.18 -5.29
C TYR A 70 -13.92 -1.43 -6.56
N THR A 71 -13.10 -2.49 -6.56
CA THR A 71 -12.20 -2.82 -7.69
C THR A 71 -12.86 -3.67 -8.76
N GLY A 72 -13.96 -4.37 -8.44
CA GLY A 72 -14.57 -5.39 -9.30
C GLY A 72 -13.79 -6.70 -9.35
N ALA A 73 -12.74 -6.87 -8.53
CA ALA A 73 -11.95 -8.09 -8.49
C ALA A 73 -12.78 -9.25 -7.92
N ARG A 74 -12.58 -10.46 -8.49
CA ARG A 74 -13.23 -11.68 -7.99
C ARG A 74 -12.77 -12.06 -6.58
N HIS A 75 -11.51 -11.78 -6.27
CA HIS A 75 -10.87 -12.10 -4.99
C HIS A 75 -9.99 -10.92 -4.56
N VAL A 76 -10.00 -10.63 -3.25
CA VAL A 76 -9.11 -9.67 -2.60
C VAL A 76 -8.53 -10.33 -1.37
N ILE A 77 -7.22 -10.16 -1.16
CA ILE A 77 -6.50 -10.67 0.01
C ILE A 77 -5.74 -9.50 0.62
N GLY A 78 -6.08 -9.15 1.87
CA GLY A 78 -5.41 -8.12 2.64
C GLY A 78 -4.04 -8.61 3.12
N VAL A 79 -3.00 -7.82 2.85
CA VAL A 79 -1.63 -8.10 3.27
C VAL A 79 -0.99 -6.89 3.94
N ASN A 80 0.19 -7.09 4.52
CA ASN A 80 0.86 -6.09 5.34
C ASN A 80 1.35 -4.85 4.55
N SER A 81 1.74 -5.01 3.29
CA SER A 81 2.25 -3.91 2.47
C SER A 81 2.08 -4.16 0.96
N GLY A 82 2.23 -3.11 0.15
CA GLY A 82 2.26 -3.24 -1.32
C GLY A 82 3.43 -4.10 -1.82
N THR A 83 4.58 -4.05 -1.15
CA THR A 83 5.73 -4.93 -1.46
C THR A 83 5.39 -6.39 -1.20
N ASP A 84 4.78 -6.71 -0.05
CA ASP A 84 4.34 -8.08 0.27
C ASP A 84 3.30 -8.58 -0.74
N ALA A 85 2.39 -7.70 -1.19
CA ALA A 85 1.40 -8.02 -2.21
C ALA A 85 2.07 -8.45 -3.53
N LEU A 86 3.06 -7.69 -4.00
CA LEU A 86 3.81 -8.01 -5.21
C LEU A 86 4.62 -9.30 -5.07
N VAL A 87 5.30 -9.50 -3.95
CA VAL A 87 6.08 -10.73 -3.69
C VAL A 87 5.18 -11.96 -3.70
N LEU A 88 4.05 -11.91 -3.00
CA LEU A 88 3.09 -13.01 -2.94
C LEU A 88 2.47 -13.30 -4.31
N LEU A 89 2.12 -12.25 -5.07
CA LEU A 89 1.55 -12.39 -6.41
C LEU A 89 2.54 -13.05 -7.37
N LEU A 90 3.81 -12.60 -7.38
CA LEU A 90 4.85 -13.19 -8.23
C LEU A 90 5.06 -14.67 -7.92
N ARG A 91 5.12 -15.04 -6.63
CA ARG A 91 5.24 -16.44 -6.21
C ARG A 91 4.00 -17.25 -6.60
N ALA A 92 2.81 -16.69 -6.44
CA ALA A 92 1.55 -17.35 -6.81
C ALA A 92 1.42 -17.55 -8.33
N CYS A 93 1.98 -16.63 -9.14
CA CYS A 93 2.11 -16.76 -10.59
C CYS A 93 3.15 -17.81 -11.03
N GLY A 94 3.85 -18.46 -10.08
CA GLY A 94 4.80 -19.53 -10.38
C GLY A 94 6.21 -19.07 -10.73
N LEU A 95 6.59 -17.83 -10.37
CA LEU A 95 7.95 -17.32 -10.57
C LEU A 95 8.98 -18.27 -9.92
N ARG A 96 9.96 -18.73 -10.70
CA ARG A 96 11.04 -19.60 -10.23
C ARG A 96 12.29 -18.77 -9.94
N PRO A 97 13.18 -19.23 -9.05
CA PRO A 97 14.43 -18.53 -8.78
C PRO A 97 15.24 -18.29 -10.06
N GLY A 98 15.66 -17.05 -10.29
CA GLY A 98 16.44 -16.64 -11.47
C GLY A 98 15.63 -16.23 -12.70
N ASP A 99 14.31 -16.45 -12.71
CA ASP A 99 13.42 -16.02 -13.79
C ASP A 99 13.45 -14.49 -13.94
N GLY A 100 13.41 -14.02 -15.19
CA GLY A 100 13.34 -12.59 -15.50
C GLY A 100 11.92 -12.05 -15.31
N VAL A 101 11.79 -10.88 -14.71
CA VAL A 101 10.51 -10.14 -14.63
C VAL A 101 10.72 -8.74 -15.18
N LEU A 102 9.96 -8.40 -16.22
CA LEU A 102 9.99 -7.07 -16.82
C LEU A 102 9.32 -6.07 -15.87
N VAL A 103 10.01 -4.98 -15.57
CA VAL A 103 9.57 -3.90 -14.69
C VAL A 103 9.94 -2.54 -15.30
N PRO A 104 9.15 -1.48 -15.08
CA PRO A 104 9.47 -0.16 -15.62
C PRO A 104 10.76 0.39 -15.00
N ALA A 105 11.61 0.99 -15.83
CA ALA A 105 12.88 1.60 -15.44
C ALA A 105 12.66 2.83 -14.53
N TYR A 106 11.53 3.51 -14.70
CA TYR A 106 11.12 4.64 -13.87
C TYR A 106 9.87 4.27 -13.04
N SER A 107 10.10 3.85 -11.80
CA SER A 107 9.05 3.51 -10.83
C SER A 107 9.59 3.55 -9.41
N PHE A 108 8.72 3.35 -8.42
CA PHE A 108 9.14 3.23 -7.03
C PHE A 108 9.94 1.93 -6.81
N PHE A 109 10.97 2.00 -5.95
CA PHE A 109 11.91 0.90 -5.68
C PHE A 109 11.23 -0.42 -5.25
N ALA A 110 10.05 -0.35 -4.62
CA ALA A 110 9.28 -1.54 -4.24
C ALA A 110 8.99 -2.47 -5.43
N THR A 111 8.78 -1.93 -6.64
CA THR A 111 8.46 -2.71 -7.84
C THR A 111 9.59 -3.67 -8.19
N ALA A 112 10.83 -3.18 -8.26
CA ALA A 112 11.99 -4.01 -8.61
C ALA A 112 12.46 -4.88 -7.43
N SER A 113 12.40 -4.36 -6.21
CA SER A 113 12.82 -5.12 -5.03
C SER A 113 11.87 -6.28 -4.71
N ALA A 114 10.56 -6.16 -4.99
CA ALA A 114 9.62 -7.27 -4.87
C ALA A 114 9.99 -8.46 -5.78
N VAL A 115 10.49 -8.21 -6.99
CA VAL A 115 11.00 -9.26 -7.89
C VAL A 115 12.16 -10.02 -7.25
N VAL A 116 13.14 -9.29 -6.72
CA VAL A 116 14.31 -9.87 -6.05
C VAL A 116 13.89 -10.66 -4.81
N LEU A 117 13.00 -10.12 -3.98
CA LEU A 117 12.47 -10.78 -2.78
C LEU A 117 11.65 -12.04 -3.11
N ALA A 118 11.02 -12.08 -4.29
CA ALA A 118 10.36 -13.25 -4.81
C ALA A 118 11.34 -14.30 -5.40
N GLY A 119 12.63 -13.96 -5.55
CA GLY A 119 13.68 -14.83 -6.08
C GLY A 119 13.98 -14.64 -7.57
N GLY A 120 13.30 -13.71 -8.24
CA GLY A 120 13.51 -13.40 -9.65
C GLY A 120 14.61 -12.36 -9.90
N ARG A 121 14.83 -12.05 -11.17
CA ARG A 121 15.72 -10.99 -11.64
C ARG A 121 14.90 -9.88 -12.33
N PRO A 122 14.90 -8.64 -11.81
CA PRO A 122 14.26 -7.53 -12.50
C PRO A 122 14.98 -7.24 -13.81
N GLN A 123 14.20 -7.05 -14.88
CA GLN A 123 14.65 -6.62 -16.19
C GLN A 123 13.94 -5.32 -16.51
N PHE A 124 14.70 -4.25 -16.71
CA PHE A 124 14.14 -2.92 -16.84
C PHE A 124 13.69 -2.64 -18.28
N VAL A 125 12.47 -2.13 -18.41
CA VAL A 125 11.86 -1.65 -19.65
C VAL A 125 11.70 -0.14 -19.55
N ASP A 126 12.01 0.57 -20.62
CA ASP A 126 11.89 2.04 -20.62
C ASP A 126 10.44 2.51 -20.48
N ILE A 127 10.26 3.81 -20.24
CA ILE A 127 8.94 4.43 -20.08
C ILE A 127 8.56 5.31 -21.27
N ASP A 128 7.26 5.46 -21.48
CA ASP A 128 6.73 6.52 -22.33
C ASP A 128 6.88 7.85 -21.56
N PRO A 129 7.62 8.84 -22.08
CA PRO A 129 7.88 10.10 -21.38
C PRO A 129 6.64 11.00 -21.24
N VAL A 130 5.55 10.72 -21.95
CA VAL A 130 4.29 11.46 -21.83
C VAL A 130 3.45 10.92 -20.68
N THR A 131 3.36 9.59 -20.54
CA THR A 131 2.51 8.95 -19.54
C THR A 131 3.26 8.56 -18.26
N TYR A 132 4.60 8.49 -18.32
CA TYR A 132 5.47 7.91 -17.30
C TYR A 132 5.16 6.45 -16.94
N ALA A 133 4.37 5.76 -17.77
CA ALA A 133 4.13 4.33 -17.69
C ALA A 133 5.16 3.57 -18.53
N MET A 134 5.23 2.25 -18.35
CA MET A 134 6.07 1.39 -19.20
C MET A 134 5.70 1.59 -20.67
N ASP A 135 6.70 1.84 -21.51
CA ASP A 135 6.50 1.99 -22.96
C ASP A 135 6.07 0.64 -23.57
N PRO A 136 4.89 0.55 -24.21
CA PRO A 136 4.44 -0.68 -24.87
C PRO A 136 5.39 -1.18 -25.96
N GLU A 137 6.03 -0.29 -26.73
CA GLU A 137 6.96 -0.70 -27.80
C GLU A 137 8.25 -1.28 -27.22
N ALA A 138 8.80 -0.64 -26.19
CA ALA A 138 9.97 -1.15 -25.46
C ALA A 138 9.65 -2.47 -24.75
N LEU A 139 8.43 -2.62 -24.21
CA LEU A 139 7.95 -3.87 -23.61
C LEU A 139 7.92 -5.00 -24.65
N ASP A 140 7.27 -4.78 -25.79
CA ASP A 140 7.18 -5.78 -26.86
C ASP A 140 8.57 -6.21 -27.36
N ALA A 141 9.52 -5.28 -27.46
CA ALA A 141 10.91 -5.57 -27.82
C ALA A 141 11.67 -6.35 -26.74
N ALA A 142 11.31 -6.21 -25.46
CA ALA A 142 11.95 -6.86 -24.33
C ALA A 142 11.39 -8.26 -24.03
N VAL A 143 10.18 -8.58 -24.49
CA VAL A 143 9.59 -9.92 -24.36
C VAL A 143 10.45 -10.91 -25.16
N THR A 144 11.10 -11.80 -24.43
CA THR A 144 11.82 -12.94 -25.01
C THR A 144 11.04 -14.22 -24.72
N PRO A 145 11.09 -15.25 -25.59
CA PRO A 145 10.56 -16.56 -25.25
C PRO A 145 11.16 -17.01 -23.93
N ALA A 146 10.34 -17.53 -23.02
CA ALA A 146 10.82 -18.10 -21.77
C ALA A 146 11.94 -19.10 -22.10
N ALA A 147 13.15 -18.87 -21.57
CA ALA A 147 14.25 -19.80 -21.72
C ALA A 147 13.78 -21.12 -21.09
N GLY A 148 13.53 -22.12 -21.94
CA GLY A 148 13.01 -23.41 -21.51
C GLY A 148 13.88 -23.98 -20.40
N SER A 149 13.25 -24.34 -19.27
CA SER A 149 13.87 -25.12 -18.21
C SER A 149 14.01 -26.58 -18.60
#